data_AF-S7ZL88-F1
#
_entry.id   AF-S7ZL88-F1
#
_cell.length_a   1.000
_cell.length_b   1.000
_cell.length_c   1.000
_cell.angle_alpha   90.00
_cell.angle_beta   90.00
_cell.angle_gamma   90.00
#
_symmetry.space_group_name_H-M   'P 1'
#
loop_
_entity.id
_entity.type
_entity.pdbx_description
1 polymer ?
#
loop_
_entity_poly.entity_id
_entity_poly.type
_entity_poly.pdbx_seq_one_letter_code
_entity_poly.pdbx_strand_id
1 'polypeptide(L)'
;MALDVDNDGVDNKEGVLKMAPSANYSGQFWQFMPQLSGEYKLCTMFLGPDRVLDVYGNDKTKPHMARVGNYSGQLWVVEGWGDGTWKSSNAYSGKKLHLDTYAGTYEPFMGDRDHAGQYWTITAIKKVWNVVKISYCLRLFV
;
A
#
# COMPACT_ATOMS: atom_id res chain seq x y z
N MET A 1 -8.99 1.38 -11.07
CA MET A 1 -8.89 2.61 -10.22
C MET A 1 -7.51 2.67 -9.58
N ALA A 2 -7.16 3.69 -8.79
CA ALA A 2 -5.87 3.74 -8.08
C ALA A 2 -6.06 3.74 -6.56
N LEU A 3 -5.17 3.04 -5.84
CA LEU A 3 -5.09 3.10 -4.39
C LEU A 3 -4.67 4.51 -3.95
N ASP A 4 -5.46 5.08 -3.05
CA ASP A 4 -5.35 6.46 -2.58
C ASP A 4 -5.52 6.51 -1.05
N VAL A 5 -5.05 7.59 -0.46
CA VAL A 5 -5.36 7.95 0.92
C VAL A 5 -6.58 8.86 0.89
N ASP A 6 -7.58 8.56 1.70
CA ASP A 6 -8.72 9.44 1.85
C ASP A 6 -8.31 10.69 2.64
N ASN A 7 -8.47 11.87 2.02
CA ASN A 7 -8.18 13.13 2.66
C ASN A 7 -9.37 13.54 3.54
N ASP A 8 -9.31 13.23 4.83
CA ASP A 8 -10.37 13.51 5.81
C ASP A 8 -10.45 14.99 6.23
N GLY A 9 -9.51 15.83 5.77
CA GLY A 9 -9.45 17.26 6.14
C GLY A 9 -9.05 17.53 7.60
N VAL A 10 -8.66 16.50 8.36
CA VAL A 10 -8.29 16.57 9.78
C VAL A 10 -7.02 15.74 10.06
N ASP A 11 -5.95 16.08 9.33
CA ASP A 11 -4.61 15.46 9.40
C ASP A 11 -4.54 13.96 9.05
N ASN A 12 -5.59 13.40 8.44
CA ASN A 12 -5.66 11.99 8.08
C ASN A 12 -5.43 11.10 9.29
N LYS A 13 -6.06 11.46 10.41
CA LYS A 13 -5.84 10.79 11.70
C LYS A 13 -6.16 9.31 11.62
N GLU A 14 -7.24 8.97 10.92
CA GLU A 14 -7.67 7.60 10.75
C GLU A 14 -6.89 6.86 9.65
N GLY A 15 -6.22 7.60 8.75
CA GLY A 15 -5.36 7.02 7.72
C GLY A 15 -6.11 6.11 6.74
N VAL A 16 -7.37 6.43 6.47
CA VAL A 16 -8.27 5.60 5.64
C VAL A 16 -7.74 5.52 4.21
N LEU A 17 -7.84 4.33 3.63
CA LEU A 17 -7.52 4.06 2.24
C LEU A 17 -8.80 4.01 1.40
N LYS A 18 -8.68 4.35 0.13
CA LYS A 18 -9.77 4.20 -0.84
C LYS A 18 -9.23 3.87 -2.23
N MET A 19 -10.11 3.38 -3.09
CA MET A 19 -9.88 3.39 -4.53
C MET A 19 -10.53 4.62 -5.15
N ALA A 20 -9.79 5.34 -5.99
CA ALA A 20 -10.26 6.55 -6.64
C ALA A 20 -9.89 6.58 -8.14
N PRO A 21 -10.56 7.42 -8.96
CA PRO A 21 -10.13 7.68 -10.32
C PRO A 21 -8.68 8.13 -10.37
N SER A 22 -7.91 7.56 -11.30
CA SER A 22 -6.50 7.85 -11.44
C SER A 22 -6.28 9.26 -11.99
N ALA A 23 -5.63 10.12 -11.21
CA ALA A 23 -5.31 11.50 -11.61
C ALA A 23 -4.05 12.00 -10.90
N ASN A 24 -3.65 13.25 -11.05
CA ASN A 24 -2.42 13.77 -10.43
C ASN A 24 -2.62 14.11 -8.93
N TYR A 25 -2.98 13.10 -8.12
CA TYR A 25 -3.18 13.24 -6.68
C TYR A 25 -1.99 12.64 -5.92
N SER A 26 -1.43 13.40 -4.98
CA SER A 26 -0.28 12.97 -4.17
C SER A 26 -0.57 11.78 -3.27
N GLY A 27 -1.85 11.51 -2.96
CA GLY A 27 -2.26 10.32 -2.21
C GLY A 27 -2.20 9.02 -3.05
N GLN A 28 -2.15 9.13 -4.39
CA GLN A 28 -2.03 8.00 -5.32
C GLN A 28 -0.58 7.66 -5.68
N PHE A 29 0.37 8.36 -5.08
CA PHE A 29 1.79 8.32 -5.40
C PHE A 29 2.55 7.64 -4.28
N TRP A 30 2.78 6.35 -4.45
CA TRP A 30 3.34 5.47 -3.43
C TRP A 30 4.85 5.29 -3.60
N GLN A 31 5.59 5.29 -2.50
CA GLN A 31 7.00 4.97 -2.47
C GLN A 31 7.21 3.65 -1.74
N PHE A 32 7.81 2.67 -2.41
CA PHE A 32 8.33 1.46 -1.76
C PHE A 32 9.72 1.75 -1.16
N MET A 33 9.80 1.76 0.17
CA MET A 33 11.04 1.94 0.93
C MET A 33 11.58 0.57 1.33
N PRO A 34 12.66 0.07 0.72
CA PRO A 34 13.19 -1.28 0.98
C PRO A 34 13.80 -1.40 2.38
N GLN A 35 13.39 -2.46 3.08
CA GLN A 35 13.89 -2.85 4.40
C GLN A 35 15.05 -3.85 4.26
N LEU A 36 15.68 -4.24 5.38
CA LEU A 36 16.85 -5.12 5.38
C LEU A 36 16.52 -6.57 5.00
N SER A 37 15.30 -7.02 5.24
CA SER A 37 14.89 -8.43 5.08
C SER A 37 14.06 -8.69 3.81
N GLY A 38 14.09 -7.76 2.86
CA GLY A 38 13.40 -7.88 1.55
C GLY A 38 11.97 -7.36 1.54
N GLU A 39 11.42 -6.96 2.68
CA GLU A 39 10.13 -6.27 2.77
C GLU A 39 10.25 -4.79 2.42
N TYR A 40 9.09 -4.15 2.31
CA TYR A 40 8.95 -2.73 2.07
C TYR A 40 8.11 -2.08 3.16
N LYS A 41 8.43 -0.82 3.45
CA LYS A 41 7.47 0.13 3.99
C LYS A 41 6.93 0.98 2.85
N LEU A 42 5.64 1.25 2.84
CA LEU A 42 4.99 2.03 1.79
C LEU A 42 4.54 3.36 2.36
N CYS A 43 4.91 4.49 1.77
CA CYS A 43 4.31 5.79 2.09
C CYS A 43 3.76 6.46 0.84
N THR A 44 2.85 7.42 1.00
CA THR A 44 2.39 8.27 -0.10
C THR A 44 3.14 9.58 -0.13
N MET A 45 3.21 10.23 -1.30
CA MET A 45 3.71 11.60 -1.41
C MET A 45 2.87 12.59 -0.60
N PHE A 46 1.58 12.30 -0.39
CA PHE A 46 0.68 13.13 0.40
C PHE A 46 1.04 13.17 1.88
N LEU A 47 1.22 12.00 2.51
CA LEU A 47 1.49 11.93 3.95
C LEU A 47 2.98 11.93 4.30
N GLY A 48 3.85 11.68 3.31
CA GLY A 48 5.30 11.64 3.50
C GLY A 48 5.79 10.37 4.23
N PRO A 49 7.11 10.25 4.44
CA PRO A 49 7.74 9.03 4.96
C PRO A 49 7.42 8.72 6.43
N ASP A 50 6.88 9.69 7.18
CA ASP A 50 6.50 9.49 8.59
C ASP A 50 5.17 8.75 8.76
N ARG A 51 4.44 8.55 7.66
CA ARG A 51 3.18 7.80 7.61
C ARG A 51 3.29 6.68 6.59
N VAL A 52 3.14 5.45 7.05
CA VAL A 52 3.31 4.24 6.23
C VAL A 52 2.07 3.35 6.26
N LEU A 53 1.91 2.55 5.21
CA LEU A 53 0.88 1.53 5.13
C LEU A 53 1.08 0.49 6.22
N ASP A 54 0.03 0.26 6.99
CA ASP A 54 -0.03 -0.59 8.16
C ASP A 54 -1.32 -1.43 8.13
N VAL A 55 -1.43 -2.40 9.03
CA VAL A 55 -2.66 -3.14 9.31
C VAL A 55 -3.00 -2.95 10.78
N TYR A 56 -4.27 -2.72 11.11
CA TYR A 56 -4.68 -2.49 12.49
C TYR A 56 -4.29 -3.68 13.40
N GLY A 57 -3.70 -3.37 14.56
CA GLY A 57 -3.22 -4.39 15.50
C GLY A 57 -4.33 -5.21 16.20
N ASN A 58 -5.58 -4.78 16.10
CA ASN A 58 -6.76 -5.51 16.57
C ASN A 58 -7.57 -6.14 15.42
N ASP A 59 -7.23 -5.86 14.17
CA ASP A 59 -7.91 -6.40 13.00
C ASP A 59 -6.92 -6.56 11.83
N LYS A 60 -6.48 -7.81 11.63
CA LYS A 60 -5.55 -8.21 10.58
C LYS A 60 -6.10 -8.07 9.15
N THR A 61 -7.37 -7.72 9.01
CA THR A 61 -8.02 -7.56 7.70
C THR A 61 -8.12 -6.12 7.22
N LYS A 62 -7.76 -5.16 8.08
CA LYS A 62 -8.02 -3.74 7.82
C LYS A 62 -6.72 -2.95 7.63
N PRO A 63 -6.35 -2.60 6.38
CA PRO A 63 -5.19 -1.76 6.11
C PRO A 63 -5.51 -0.28 6.37
N HIS A 64 -4.49 0.49 6.78
CA HIS A 64 -4.57 1.94 7.01
C HIS A 64 -3.19 2.59 6.96
N MET A 65 -3.12 3.93 7.01
CA MET A 65 -1.87 4.67 7.16
C MET A 65 -1.60 4.96 8.63
N ALA A 66 -0.43 4.58 9.14
CA ALA A 66 -0.03 4.79 10.54
C ALA A 66 1.30 5.52 10.66
N ARG A 67 1.64 6.03 11.85
CA ARG A 67 2.98 6.58 12.11
C ARG A 67 4.04 5.49 11.93
N VAL A 68 5.12 5.83 11.25
CA VAL A 68 6.24 4.90 11.04
C VAL A 68 6.83 4.43 12.38
N GLY A 69 7.11 3.13 12.49
CA GLY A 69 7.70 2.51 13.68
C GLY A 69 8.25 1.11 13.38
N ASN A 70 8.66 0.36 14.41
CA ASN A 70 9.12 -1.02 14.23
C ASN A 70 7.97 -2.01 14.49
N TYR A 71 7.02 -2.05 13.56
CA TYR A 71 5.83 -2.90 13.66
C TYR A 71 5.75 -3.83 12.46
N SER A 72 5.42 -5.11 12.71
CA SER A 72 5.24 -6.10 11.63
C SER A 72 4.05 -5.77 10.73
N GLY A 73 3.07 -5.01 11.23
CA GLY A 73 1.97 -4.49 10.42
C GLY A 73 2.44 -3.50 9.34
N GLN A 74 3.64 -2.94 9.44
CA GLN A 74 4.20 -1.99 8.47
C GLN A 74 5.13 -2.63 7.44
N LEU A 75 5.33 -3.95 7.51
CA LEU A 75 6.24 -4.68 6.64
C LEU A 75 5.45 -5.44 5.58
N TRP A 76 5.69 -5.09 4.32
CA TRP A 76 4.96 -5.61 3.17
C TRP A 76 5.89 -6.36 2.23
N VAL A 77 5.48 -7.56 1.84
CA VAL A 77 6.15 -8.37 0.82
C VAL A 77 5.40 -8.21 -0.49
N VAL A 78 6.09 -7.74 -1.52
CA VAL A 78 5.51 -7.51 -2.85
C VAL A 78 6.11 -8.52 -3.83
N GLU A 79 5.25 -9.33 -4.44
CA GLU A 79 5.63 -10.43 -5.32
C GLU A 79 4.83 -10.39 -6.61
N GLY A 80 5.43 -10.82 -7.72
CA GLY A 80 4.69 -10.96 -8.97
C GLY A 80 3.79 -12.20 -8.95
N TRP A 81 2.64 -12.13 -9.61
CA TRP A 81 1.83 -13.31 -9.93
C TRP A 81 2.41 -14.12 -11.10
N GLY A 82 3.33 -13.55 -11.88
CA GLY A 82 3.96 -14.17 -13.05
C GLY A 82 3.27 -13.82 -14.38
N ASP A 83 2.19 -13.05 -14.33
CA ASP A 83 1.39 -12.58 -15.48
C ASP A 83 1.53 -11.07 -15.76
N GLY A 84 2.47 -10.41 -15.08
CA GLY A 84 2.68 -8.96 -15.13
C GLY A 84 1.95 -8.17 -14.04
N THR A 85 1.13 -8.82 -13.22
CA THR A 85 0.51 -8.24 -12.03
C THR A 85 1.24 -8.63 -10.74
N TRP A 86 0.89 -7.98 -9.65
CA TRP A 86 1.57 -8.05 -8.36
C TRP A 86 0.58 -8.32 -7.23
N LYS A 87 1.05 -9.01 -6.19
CA LYS A 87 0.38 -9.15 -4.90
C LYS A 87 1.23 -8.53 -3.81
N SER A 88 0.57 -8.14 -2.73
CA SER A 88 1.22 -7.58 -1.56
C SER A 88 0.68 -8.26 -0.31
N SER A 89 1.53 -8.98 0.42
CA SER A 89 1.19 -9.58 1.72
C SER A 89 1.82 -8.80 2.86
N ASN A 90 1.26 -8.96 4.06
CA ASN A 90 1.70 -8.22 5.23
C ASN A 90 2.26 -9.14 6.32
N ALA A 91 3.38 -8.77 6.94
CA ALA A 91 4.07 -9.63 7.90
C ALA A 91 3.26 -9.92 9.18
N TYR A 92 2.38 -9.01 9.61
CA TYR A 92 1.49 -9.23 10.77
C TYR A 92 0.25 -10.06 10.41
N SER A 93 -0.34 -9.79 9.24
CA SER A 93 -1.55 -10.47 8.74
C SER A 93 -1.25 -11.91 8.34
N GLY A 94 -0.03 -12.17 7.87
CA GLY A 94 0.45 -13.46 7.41
C GLY A 94 0.41 -13.59 5.89
N LYS A 95 1.20 -14.54 5.37
CA LYS A 95 1.45 -14.70 3.92
C LYS A 95 0.25 -15.14 3.09
N LYS A 96 -0.87 -15.49 3.72
CA LYS A 96 -2.10 -15.92 3.03
C LYS A 96 -3.04 -14.75 2.73
N LEU A 97 -2.84 -13.61 3.38
CA LEU A 97 -3.66 -12.42 3.21
C LEU A 97 -2.94 -11.41 2.33
N HIS A 98 -3.58 -11.00 1.25
CA HIS A 98 -3.08 -10.01 0.30
C HIS A 98 -3.92 -8.74 0.36
N LEU A 99 -3.31 -7.59 0.06
CA LEU A 99 -4.05 -6.36 -0.19
C LEU A 99 -5.03 -6.60 -1.34
N ASP A 100 -6.31 -6.35 -1.08
CA ASP A 100 -7.45 -6.66 -1.94
C ASP A 100 -8.43 -5.48 -1.96
N THR A 101 -9.42 -5.53 -2.84
CA THR A 101 -10.54 -4.59 -2.89
C THR A 101 -11.85 -5.34 -3.09
N TYR A 102 -12.91 -4.93 -2.40
CA TYR A 102 -14.22 -5.54 -2.63
C TYR A 102 -14.74 -5.19 -4.03
N ALA A 103 -15.23 -6.18 -4.78
CA ALA A 103 -15.67 -5.99 -6.17
C ALA A 103 -16.76 -4.91 -6.37
N GLY A 104 -17.59 -4.64 -5.35
CA GLY A 104 -18.66 -3.65 -5.42
C GLY A 104 -18.30 -2.27 -4.88
N THR A 105 -17.69 -2.22 -3.69
CA THR A 105 -17.37 -0.95 -3.01
C THR A 105 -15.98 -0.44 -3.34
N TYR A 106 -15.11 -1.32 -3.83
CA TYR A 106 -13.67 -1.10 -3.99
C TYR A 106 -12.96 -0.66 -2.71
N GLU A 107 -13.55 -0.93 -1.55
CA GLU A 107 -12.92 -0.66 -0.26
C GLU A 107 -11.70 -1.58 -0.11
N PRO A 108 -10.51 -1.03 0.20
CA PRO A 108 -9.31 -1.83 0.41
C PRO A 108 -9.39 -2.66 1.70
N PHE A 109 -9.01 -3.93 1.62
CA PHE A 109 -8.95 -4.85 2.76
C PHE A 109 -7.81 -5.87 2.57
N MET A 110 -7.58 -6.75 3.54
CA MET A 110 -6.70 -7.91 3.37
C MET A 110 -7.55 -9.17 3.15
N GLY A 111 -7.46 -9.75 1.94
CA GLY A 111 -8.24 -10.90 1.51
C GLY A 111 -7.40 -12.17 1.39
N ASP A 112 -8.03 -13.34 1.57
CA ASP A 112 -7.41 -14.64 1.30
C ASP A 112 -7.71 -15.12 -0.13
N ARG A 113 -7.24 -16.33 -0.47
CA ARG A 113 -7.49 -17.00 -1.76
C ARG A 113 -6.97 -16.18 -2.95
N ASP A 114 -7.67 -16.28 -4.07
CA ASP A 114 -7.30 -15.77 -5.37
C ASP A 114 -8.52 -15.01 -5.91
N HIS A 115 -8.43 -13.68 -5.82
CA HIS A 115 -9.49 -12.77 -6.22
C HIS A 115 -8.90 -11.70 -7.15
N ALA A 116 -9.66 -11.30 -8.16
CA ALA A 116 -9.24 -10.28 -9.12
C ALA A 116 -8.80 -8.97 -8.44
N GLY A 117 -9.39 -8.64 -7.27
CA GLY A 117 -9.00 -7.48 -6.47
C GLY A 117 -7.59 -7.55 -5.84
N GLN A 118 -6.88 -8.67 -5.98
CA GLN A 118 -5.50 -8.87 -5.49
C GLN A 118 -4.45 -8.74 -6.60
N TYR A 119 -4.86 -8.52 -7.86
CA TYR A 119 -3.99 -8.48 -9.03
C TYR A 119 -3.61 -7.03 -9.33
N TRP A 120 -2.63 -6.52 -8.58
CA TRP A 120 -2.24 -5.12 -8.68
C TRP A 120 -1.36 -4.88 -9.91
N THR A 121 -1.71 -3.91 -10.74
CA THR A 121 -0.74 -3.32 -11.67
C THR A 121 0.06 -2.26 -10.94
N ILE A 122 1.40 -2.29 -11.05
CA ILE A 122 2.29 -1.29 -10.44
C ILE A 122 3.01 -0.53 -11.56
N THR A 123 2.69 0.75 -11.71
CA THR A 123 3.32 1.60 -12.73
C THR A 123 4.30 2.58 -12.10
N ALA A 124 5.52 2.63 -12.64
CA ALA A 124 6.50 3.63 -12.25
C ALA A 124 6.17 5.00 -12.84
N ILE A 125 6.09 6.02 -11.97
CA ILE A 125 5.80 7.40 -12.34
C ILE A 125 7.10 8.18 -12.53
N LYS A 126 7.96 8.16 -11.51
CA LYS A 126 9.28 8.80 -11.55
C LYS A 126 10.22 8.17 -10.53
N LYS A 127 11.52 8.33 -10.78
CA LYS A 127 12.57 7.95 -9.84
C LYS A 127 12.62 8.98 -8.69
N VAL A 128 12.71 8.49 -7.46
CA VAL A 128 12.89 9.30 -6.25
C VAL A 128 14.29 9.03 -5.72
N TRP A 129 15.06 10.09 -5.53
CA TRP A 129 16.41 10.02 -5.00
C TRP A 129 16.35 10.25 -3.49
N ASN A 130 16.67 9.22 -2.71
CA ASN A 130 17.08 9.38 -1.32
C ASN A 130 18.60 9.22 -1.23
N VAL A 131 19.23 9.88 -0.26
CA VAL A 131 20.70 9.97 -0.09
C VAL A 131 21.40 8.60 -0.06
N VAL A 132 20.66 7.51 0.17
CA VAL A 132 21.21 6.17 0.40
C VAL A 132 20.63 5.07 -0.50
N LYS A 133 19.48 5.26 -1.17
CA LYS A 133 18.82 4.24 -2.03
C LYS A 133 17.92 4.87 -3.10
N ILE A 134 17.79 4.17 -4.23
CA ILE A 134 16.79 4.48 -5.27
C ILE A 134 15.43 3.96 -4.80
N SER A 135 14.40 4.79 -4.88
CA SER A 135 13.01 4.35 -4.80
C SER A 135 12.22 4.88 -6.00
N TYR A 136 11.04 4.32 -6.23
CA TYR A 136 10.14 4.76 -7.29
C TYR A 136 8.87 5.33 -6.67
N CYS A 137 8.36 6.41 -7.26
CA CYS A 137 6.99 6.81 -7.09
C CYS A 137 6.14 5.92 -8.00
N LEU A 138 5.12 5.28 -7.43
CA LEU A 138 4.36 4.21 -8.04
C LEU A 138 2.87 4.44 -7.86
N ARG A 139 2.09 3.83 -8.75
CA ARG A 139 0.64 3.75 -8.61
C ARG A 139 0.22 2.29 -8.65
N LEU A 140 -0.62 1.92 -7.70
CA LEU A 140 -1.21 0.59 -7.58
C LEU A 140 -2.62 0.65 -8.16
N PHE A 141 -2.89 -0.20 -9.15
CA PHE A 141 -4.20 -0.33 -9.78
C PHE A 141 -4.79 -1.70 -9.54
N VAL A 142 -6.10 -1.73 -9.40
CA VAL A 142 -6.95 -2.89 -9.60
C VAL A 142 -7.95 -2.57 -10.71
#